data_AF-A0A853BJC3-F1
#
_entry.id   AF-A0A853BJC3-F1
#
_cell.length_a   1.000
_cell.length_b   1.000
_cell.length_c   1.000
_cell.angle_alpha   90.00
_cell.angle_beta   90.00
_cell.angle_gamma   90.00
#
_symmetry.space_group_name_H-M   'P 1'
#
loop_
_entity.id
_entity.type
_entity.pdbx_description
1 polymer ?
#
loop_
_entity_poly.entity_id
_entity_poly.type
_entity_poly.pdbx_seq_one_letter_code
_entity_poly.pdbx_strand_id
1 'polypeptide(L)'
;MEDLSWERIGERVRASRAAAGLSQQALADAVGLERSMVSKLESGDRRIDAVELTRIARAVGVPVSHFPNPLPEVVSRRAAIAGSEEVGDSGAARSAYATEVRLSEWLRAVSAPGDEVRRLRARTPTDAEFRDAVGWKPQPDLSSVLVPPRYSSAVVAALGARAITPARAVETLRGQVSAEQLTGEAAE
;
A
#
# COMPACT_ATOMS: atom_id res chain seq x y z
N MET A 1 -18.24 -8.56 11.06
CA MET A 1 -19.00 -8.64 9.80
C MET A 1 -19.46 -7.22 9.57
N GLU A 2 -18.69 -6.46 8.79
CA GLU A 2 -18.82 -5.00 8.74
C GLU A 2 -20.14 -4.64 8.04
N ASP A 3 -21.01 -3.90 8.74
CA ASP A 3 -22.42 -3.75 8.40
C ASP A 3 -22.65 -3.26 6.97
N LEU A 4 -23.29 -4.12 6.17
CA LEU A 4 -23.94 -3.84 4.90
C LEU A 4 -25.18 -2.94 5.14
N SER A 5 -25.00 -1.77 5.75
CA SER A 5 -26.09 -0.84 5.98
C SER A 5 -26.51 -0.17 4.67
N TRP A 6 -27.81 0.04 4.51
CA TRP A 6 -28.35 0.74 3.33
C TRP A 6 -27.87 2.19 3.23
N GLU A 7 -27.59 2.83 4.37
CA GLU A 7 -26.96 4.16 4.44
C GLU A 7 -25.59 4.18 3.77
N ARG A 8 -24.72 3.21 4.09
CA ARG A 8 -23.37 3.12 3.49
C ARG A 8 -23.43 2.83 1.99
N ILE A 9 -24.36 1.98 1.57
CA ILE A 9 -24.59 1.70 0.15
C ILE A 9 -25.06 2.98 -0.55
N GLY A 10 -26.02 3.70 0.04
CA GLY A 10 -26.53 4.98 -0.46
C GLY A 10 -25.43 6.04 -0.59
N GLU A 11 -24.58 6.17 0.42
CA GLU A 11 -23.43 7.08 0.42
C GLU A 11 -22.46 6.76 -0.74
N ARG A 12 -22.19 5.49 -1.01
CA ARG A 12 -21.34 5.10 -2.15
C ARG A 12 -21.98 5.35 -3.49
N VAL A 13 -23.31 5.18 -3.59
CA VAL A 13 -24.04 5.58 -4.81
C VAL A 13 -23.92 7.08 -5.02
N ARG A 14 -24.11 7.90 -3.97
CA ARG A 14 -23.93 9.35 -4.01
C ARG A 14 -22.53 9.75 -4.44
N ALA A 15 -21.50 9.14 -3.84
CA ALA A 15 -20.10 9.41 -4.16
C ALA A 15 -19.77 9.02 -5.61
N SER A 16 -20.24 7.86 -6.07
CA SER A 16 -20.03 7.40 -7.44
C SER A 16 -20.76 8.29 -8.46
N ARG A 17 -21.97 8.74 -8.13
CA ARG A 17 -22.73 9.70 -8.95
C ARG A 17 -21.99 11.03 -9.08
N ALA A 18 -21.51 11.57 -7.96
CA ALA A 18 -20.76 12.82 -7.94
C ALA A 18 -19.44 12.69 -8.73
N ALA A 19 -18.74 11.57 -8.58
CA ALA A 19 -17.54 11.25 -9.35
C ALA A 19 -17.82 11.15 -10.86
N ALA A 20 -18.99 10.64 -11.25
CA ALA A 20 -19.44 10.64 -12.64
C ALA A 20 -19.89 12.02 -13.15
N GLY A 21 -19.97 13.04 -12.29
CA GLY A 21 -20.45 14.38 -12.64
C GLY A 21 -21.96 14.44 -12.91
N LEU A 22 -22.73 13.45 -12.43
CA LEU A 22 -24.17 13.38 -12.67
C LEU A 22 -24.94 14.09 -11.56
N SER A 23 -26.00 14.82 -11.91
CA SER A 23 -26.98 15.27 -10.92
C SER A 23 -27.89 14.09 -10.50
N GLN A 24 -28.61 14.23 -9.39
CA GLN A 24 -29.60 13.20 -9.00
C GLN A 24 -30.67 12.99 -10.08
N GLN A 25 -31.08 14.07 -10.76
CA GLN A 25 -32.02 13.98 -11.88
C GLN A 25 -31.39 13.22 -13.06
N ALA A 26 -30.16 13.55 -13.43
CA ALA A 26 -29.47 12.89 -14.54
C ALA A 26 -29.26 11.39 -14.29
N LEU A 27 -28.94 11.00 -13.05
CA LEU A 27 -28.87 9.58 -12.68
C LEU A 27 -30.25 8.93 -12.77
N ALA A 28 -31.29 9.57 -12.25
CA ALA A 28 -32.66 9.07 -12.28
C ALA A 28 -33.12 8.80 -13.73
N ASP A 29 -32.88 9.76 -14.63
CA ASP A 29 -33.18 9.63 -16.05
C ASP A 29 -32.40 8.47 -16.70
N ALA A 30 -31.12 8.32 -16.36
CA ALA A 30 -30.26 7.26 -16.90
C ALA A 30 -30.67 5.85 -16.46
N VAL A 31 -31.27 5.70 -15.26
CA VAL A 31 -31.68 4.39 -14.73
C VAL A 31 -33.20 4.13 -14.77
N GLY A 32 -33.98 5.09 -15.25
CA GLY A 32 -35.45 5.01 -15.33
C GLY A 32 -36.15 5.09 -13.98
N LEU A 33 -35.62 5.89 -13.05
CA LEU A 33 -36.20 6.15 -11.73
C LEU A 33 -36.67 7.59 -11.60
N GLU A 34 -37.46 7.88 -10.57
CA GLU A 34 -37.79 9.26 -10.19
C GLU A 34 -36.64 9.86 -9.37
N ARG A 35 -36.37 11.17 -9.52
CA ARG A 35 -35.36 11.88 -8.72
C ARG A 35 -35.55 11.70 -7.21
N SER A 36 -36.80 11.69 -6.73
CA SER A 36 -37.10 11.50 -5.30
C SER A 36 -36.69 10.10 -4.81
N MET A 37 -36.79 9.07 -5.67
CA MET A 37 -36.31 7.72 -5.35
C MET A 37 -34.80 7.67 -5.26
N VAL A 38 -34.08 8.34 -6.18
CA VAL A 38 -32.62 8.47 -6.11
C VAL A 38 -32.20 9.18 -4.83
N SER A 39 -32.90 10.25 -4.42
CA SER A 39 -32.61 10.93 -3.17
C SER A 39 -32.78 10.03 -1.94
N LYS A 40 -33.88 9.27 -1.86
CA LYS A 40 -34.16 8.34 -0.74
C LYS A 40 -33.21 7.14 -0.72
N LEU A 41 -32.72 6.76 -1.89
CA LEU A 41 -31.72 5.72 -2.05
C LEU A 41 -30.37 6.20 -1.53
N GLU A 42 -29.95 7.41 -1.88
CA GLU A 42 -28.69 8.01 -1.42
C GLU A 42 -28.66 8.25 0.09
N SER A 43 -29.81 8.50 0.73
CA SER A 43 -29.93 8.61 2.19
C SER A 43 -30.03 7.25 2.91
N GLY A 44 -30.24 6.15 2.17
CA GLY A 44 -30.47 4.82 2.75
C GLY A 44 -31.90 4.55 3.22
N ASP A 45 -32.80 5.53 3.10
CA ASP A 45 -34.22 5.40 3.46
C ASP A 45 -34.97 4.41 2.56
N ARG A 46 -34.45 4.19 1.35
CA ARG A 46 -34.99 3.24 0.38
C ARG A 46 -33.97 2.14 0.07
N ARG A 47 -34.40 0.89 0.18
CA ARG A 47 -33.61 -0.27 -0.26
C ARG A 47 -33.47 -0.29 -1.78
N ILE A 48 -32.36 -0.86 -2.25
CA ILE A 48 -32.03 -0.97 -3.66
C ILE A 48 -32.09 -2.45 -4.04
N ASP A 49 -32.80 -2.78 -5.10
CA ASP A 49 -32.74 -4.15 -5.62
C ASP A 49 -31.47 -4.39 -6.47
N ALA A 50 -31.18 -5.66 -6.76
CA ALA A 50 -29.97 -6.01 -7.51
C ALA A 50 -29.97 -5.46 -8.96
N VAL A 51 -31.15 -5.32 -9.58
CA VAL A 51 -31.30 -4.84 -10.95
C VAL A 51 -31.08 -3.32 -11.00
N GLU A 52 -31.69 -2.58 -10.09
CA GLU A 52 -31.47 -1.14 -9.88
C GLU A 52 -30.01 -0.85 -9.60
N LEU A 53 -29.39 -1.60 -8.68
CA LEU A 53 -27.98 -1.43 -8.33
C LEU A 53 -27.08 -1.69 -9.55
N THR A 54 -27.43 -2.66 -10.38
CA THR A 54 -26.70 -2.96 -11.64
C THR A 54 -26.86 -1.83 -12.67
N ARG A 55 -28.05 -1.24 -12.80
CA ARG A 55 -28.27 -0.08 -13.69
C ARG A 55 -27.49 1.13 -13.22
N ILE A 56 -27.51 1.40 -11.91
CA ILE A 56 -26.74 2.48 -11.28
C ILE A 56 -25.24 2.27 -11.52
N ALA A 57 -24.73 1.05 -11.30
CA ALA A 57 -23.33 0.68 -11.54
C ALA A 57 -22.87 1.06 -12.97
N ARG A 58 -23.70 0.69 -13.96
CA ARG A 58 -23.44 1.00 -15.38
C ARG A 58 -23.50 2.49 -15.67
N ALA A 59 -24.48 3.21 -15.12
CA ALA A 59 -24.66 4.63 -15.33
C ALA A 59 -23.48 5.45 -14.78
N VAL A 60 -22.93 5.07 -13.62
CA VAL A 60 -21.80 5.78 -12.99
C VAL A 60 -20.43 5.21 -13.37
N GLY A 61 -20.38 4.11 -14.14
CA GLY A 61 -19.13 3.54 -14.66
C GLY A 61 -18.28 2.80 -13.63
N VAL A 62 -18.88 2.21 -12.60
CA VAL A 62 -18.20 1.41 -11.56
C VAL A 62 -18.74 -0.02 -11.51
N PRO A 63 -17.94 -1.02 -11.07
CA PRO A 63 -18.45 -2.38 -10.87
C PRO A 63 -19.49 -2.46 -9.76
N VAL A 64 -20.49 -3.34 -9.91
CA VAL A 64 -21.57 -3.50 -8.93
C VAL A 64 -21.08 -3.94 -7.55
N SER A 65 -19.95 -4.66 -7.51
CA SER A 65 -19.25 -5.11 -6.30
C SER A 65 -18.73 -3.95 -5.44
N HIS A 66 -18.57 -2.75 -5.99
CA HIS A 66 -18.13 -1.56 -5.26
C HIS A 66 -19.11 -1.15 -4.13
N PHE A 67 -20.42 -1.25 -4.40
CA PHE A 67 -21.43 -0.76 -3.47
C PHE A 67 -21.54 -1.56 -2.15
N PRO A 68 -21.53 -2.91 -2.16
CA PRO A 68 -21.54 -3.66 -0.91
C PRO A 68 -20.16 -3.72 -0.23
N ASN A 69 -19.04 -3.54 -0.94
CA ASN A 69 -17.71 -3.83 -0.40
C ASN A 69 -16.85 -2.58 -0.11
N PRO A 70 -16.46 -2.31 1.15
CA PRO A 70 -15.70 -1.11 1.49
C PRO A 70 -14.37 -1.04 0.77
N LEU A 71 -13.97 0.17 0.38
CA LEU A 71 -12.64 0.40 -0.18
C LEU A 71 -11.57 -0.11 0.81
N PRO A 72 -10.53 -0.81 0.35
CA PRO A 72 -9.46 -1.26 1.23
C PRO A 72 -8.77 -0.08 1.91
N GLU A 73 -8.39 -0.22 3.19
CA GLU A 73 -7.81 0.87 4.01
C GLU A 73 -6.64 1.60 3.34
N VAL A 74 -5.81 0.88 2.58
CA VAL A 74 -4.66 1.43 1.87
C VAL A 74 -5.07 2.47 0.83
N VAL A 75 -6.24 2.28 0.21
CA VAL A 75 -6.82 3.22 -0.76
C VAL A 75 -7.45 4.41 -0.03
N SER A 76 -8.17 4.16 1.06
CA SER A 76 -8.77 5.20 1.91
C SER A 76 -7.74 6.20 2.46
N ARG A 77 -6.56 5.71 2.89
CA ARG A 77 -5.47 6.56 3.38
C ARG A 77 -4.89 7.47 2.28
N ARG A 78 -4.84 7.01 1.02
CA ARG A 78 -4.39 7.83 -0.11
C ARG A 78 -5.40 8.92 -0.47
N ALA A 79 -6.68 8.58 -0.48
CA ALA A 79 -7.76 9.55 -0.68
C ALA A 79 -7.73 10.66 0.37
N ALA A 80 -7.50 10.29 1.64
CA ALA A 80 -7.37 11.26 2.74
C ALA A 80 -6.19 12.22 2.58
N ILE A 81 -5.07 11.76 2.01
CA ILE A 81 -3.91 12.61 1.70
C ILE A 81 -4.19 13.55 0.52
N ALA A 82 -5.01 13.12 -0.44
CA ALA A 82 -5.41 13.96 -1.59
C ALA A 82 -6.52 14.99 -1.26
N GLY A 83 -7.17 14.88 -0.10
CA GLY A 83 -8.36 15.64 0.29
C GLY A 83 -8.12 16.94 1.06
N SER A 84 -6.87 17.38 1.27
CA SER A 84 -6.62 18.68 1.89
C SER A 84 -6.79 19.80 0.84
N GLU A 85 -7.97 20.42 0.90
CA GLU A 85 -8.37 21.71 0.34
C GLU A 85 -8.96 21.68 -1.10
N GLU A 86 -10.30 21.90 -1.17
CA GLU A 86 -11.12 22.26 -2.35
C GLU A 86 -11.37 21.23 -3.47
N VAL A 87 -11.71 19.97 -3.14
CA VAL A 87 -11.82 18.89 -4.14
C VAL A 87 -13.29 18.51 -4.50
N GLY A 88 -14.27 19.33 -4.12
CA GLY A 88 -15.70 19.04 -4.37
C GLY A 88 -16.17 19.15 -5.83
N ASP A 89 -15.45 19.88 -6.69
CA ASP A 89 -15.96 20.26 -8.03
C ASP A 89 -14.95 20.06 -9.18
N SER A 90 -13.69 19.70 -8.87
CA SER A 90 -12.66 19.58 -9.92
C SER A 90 -12.77 18.26 -10.69
N GLY A 91 -12.51 18.29 -12.00
CA GLY A 91 -12.42 17.08 -12.82
C GLY A 91 -11.33 16.09 -12.33
N ALA A 92 -10.32 16.58 -11.61
CA ALA A 92 -9.29 15.77 -10.99
C ALA A 92 -9.84 14.89 -9.84
N ALA A 93 -10.75 15.43 -9.02
CA ALA A 93 -11.46 14.68 -7.97
C ALA A 93 -12.20 13.46 -8.53
N ARG A 94 -12.92 13.70 -9.64
CA ARG A 94 -13.71 12.71 -10.35
C ARG A 94 -12.85 11.58 -10.92
N SER A 95 -11.73 11.95 -11.54
CA SER A 95 -10.75 10.99 -12.07
C SER A 95 -10.06 10.17 -10.97
N ALA A 96 -9.72 10.81 -9.85
CA ALA A 96 -9.12 10.14 -8.69
C ALA A 96 -10.05 9.07 -8.11
N TYR A 97 -11.32 9.41 -7.85
CA TYR A 97 -12.30 8.45 -7.35
C TYR A 97 -12.47 7.24 -8.28
N ALA A 98 -12.64 7.48 -9.59
CA ALA A 98 -12.78 6.39 -10.56
C ALA A 98 -11.53 5.49 -10.59
N THR A 99 -10.34 6.07 -10.46
CA THR A 99 -9.06 5.33 -10.39
C THR A 99 -8.98 4.50 -9.11
N GLU A 100 -9.38 5.05 -7.98
CA GLU A 100 -9.42 4.34 -6.69
C GLU A 100 -10.37 3.15 -6.70
N VAL A 101 -11.56 3.31 -7.27
CA VAL A 101 -12.52 2.20 -7.44
C VAL A 101 -11.92 1.08 -8.29
N ARG A 102 -11.31 1.41 -9.44
CA ARG A 102 -10.64 0.43 -10.31
C ARG A 102 -9.47 -0.27 -9.63
N LEU A 103 -8.66 0.48 -8.88
CA LEU A 103 -7.55 -0.07 -8.10
C LEU A 103 -8.07 -1.03 -7.03
N SER A 104 -9.18 -0.69 -6.35
CA SER A 104 -9.77 -1.56 -5.33
C SER A 104 -10.24 -2.89 -5.91
N GLU A 105 -10.82 -2.88 -7.12
CA GLU A 105 -11.26 -4.07 -7.85
C GLU A 105 -10.07 -4.92 -8.30
N TRP A 106 -9.03 -4.29 -8.86
CA TRP A 106 -7.79 -4.99 -9.20
C TRP A 106 -7.13 -5.62 -7.98
N LEU A 107 -7.04 -4.89 -6.86
CA LEU A 107 -6.49 -5.41 -5.61
C LEU A 107 -7.30 -6.60 -5.10
N ARG A 108 -8.63 -6.60 -5.26
CA ARG A 108 -9.46 -7.77 -4.92
C ARG A 108 -9.21 -8.94 -5.84
N ALA A 109 -9.04 -8.71 -7.14
CA ALA A 109 -8.72 -9.77 -8.11
C ALA A 109 -7.34 -10.38 -7.85
N VAL A 110 -6.34 -9.56 -7.52
CA VAL A 110 -4.98 -10.01 -7.16
C VAL A 110 -4.95 -10.64 -5.76
N SER A 111 -5.77 -10.16 -4.83
CA SER A 111 -5.91 -10.73 -3.48
C SER A 111 -6.91 -11.88 -3.42
N ALA A 112 -7.55 -12.23 -4.54
CA ALA A 112 -8.36 -13.44 -4.63
C ALA A 112 -7.44 -14.64 -4.32
N PRO A 113 -7.92 -15.64 -3.57
CA PRO A 113 -7.06 -16.50 -2.78
C PRO A 113 -6.30 -17.51 -3.65
N GLY A 114 -5.18 -17.08 -4.22
CA GLY A 114 -4.05 -17.97 -4.42
C GLY A 114 -3.33 -18.07 -3.09
N ASP A 115 -3.00 -19.28 -2.66
CA ASP A 115 -2.21 -19.58 -1.45
C ASP A 115 -1.01 -18.63 -1.25
N GLU A 116 -0.48 -18.09 -2.35
CA GLU A 116 0.56 -17.07 -2.43
C GLU A 116 0.36 -15.86 -1.49
N VAL A 117 -0.81 -15.19 -1.50
CA VAL A 117 -1.02 -14.00 -0.65
C VAL A 117 -1.07 -14.39 0.83
N ARG A 118 -1.64 -15.58 1.12
CA ARG A 118 -1.65 -16.13 2.49
C ARG A 118 -0.25 -16.50 2.94
N ARG A 119 0.57 -17.09 2.07
CA ARG A 119 1.99 -17.41 2.33
C ARG A 119 2.83 -16.16 2.54
N LEU A 120 2.64 -15.14 1.71
CA LEU A 120 3.32 -13.85 1.83
C LEU A 120 2.93 -13.11 3.12
N ARG A 121 1.64 -13.16 3.51
CA ARG A 121 1.18 -12.59 4.80
C ARG A 121 1.59 -13.42 6.02
N ALA A 122 1.78 -14.73 5.85
CA ALA A 122 2.19 -15.63 6.93
C ALA A 122 3.68 -15.48 7.28
N ARG A 123 4.48 -14.80 6.44
CA ARG A 123 5.89 -14.53 6.71
C ARG A 123 6.13 -13.05 6.93
N THR A 124 6.67 -12.69 8.09
CA THR A 124 7.27 -11.37 8.29
C THR A 124 8.48 -11.27 7.36
N PRO A 125 8.55 -10.28 6.44
CA PRO A 125 9.72 -10.08 5.61
C PRO A 125 10.95 -9.92 6.48
N THR A 126 12.06 -10.50 6.06
CA THR A 126 13.34 -10.22 6.69
C THR A 126 13.73 -8.76 6.45
N ASP A 127 14.54 -8.21 7.33
CA ASP A 127 15.06 -6.85 7.21
C ASP A 127 15.86 -6.64 5.91
N ALA A 128 16.44 -7.71 5.33
CA ALA A 128 17.11 -7.67 4.04
C ALA A 128 16.11 -7.57 2.87
N GLU A 129 15.06 -8.41 2.87
CA GLU A 129 14.00 -8.39 1.85
C GLU A 129 13.26 -7.04 1.83
N PHE A 130 12.99 -6.47 2.99
CA PHE A 130 12.34 -5.15 3.08
C PHE A 130 13.22 -4.04 2.50
N ARG A 131 14.52 -4.04 2.84
CA ARG A 131 15.49 -3.05 2.32
C ARG A 131 15.65 -3.13 0.81
N ASP A 132 15.70 -4.33 0.24
CA ASP A 132 15.76 -4.53 -1.21
C ASP A 132 14.50 -4.00 -1.91
N ALA A 133 13.31 -4.34 -1.40
CA ALA A 133 12.03 -3.96 -2.00
C ALA A 133 11.81 -2.43 -2.05
N VAL A 134 12.30 -1.68 -1.07
CA VAL A 134 12.21 -0.21 -1.05
C VAL A 134 13.38 0.46 -1.79
N GLY A 135 14.24 -0.31 -2.44
CA GLY A 135 15.42 0.19 -3.15
C GLY A 135 16.43 0.86 -2.20
N TRP A 136 16.45 0.46 -0.92
CA TRP A 136 17.37 1.02 0.06
C TRP A 136 18.80 0.64 -0.31
N LYS A 137 19.67 1.65 -0.45
CA LYS A 137 21.10 1.47 -0.62
C LYS A 137 21.81 1.85 0.68
N PRO A 138 22.81 1.08 1.14
CA PRO A 138 23.61 1.46 2.30
C PRO A 138 24.17 2.87 2.11
N GLN A 139 24.12 3.67 3.17
CA GLN A 139 24.80 4.97 3.14
C GLN A 139 26.30 4.77 2.92
N PRO A 140 26.98 5.71 2.24
CA PRO A 140 28.41 5.59 1.92
C PRO A 140 29.26 5.31 3.17
N ASP A 141 28.93 5.88 4.32
CA ASP A 141 29.66 5.63 5.58
C ASP A 141 29.48 4.20 6.11
N LEU A 142 28.34 3.57 5.83
CA LEU A 142 28.04 2.19 6.20
C LEU A 142 28.65 1.17 5.22
N SER A 143 29.13 1.60 4.05
CA SER A 143 29.84 0.72 3.11
C SER A 143 31.22 0.29 3.63
N SER A 144 31.78 1.05 4.58
CA SER A 144 33.08 0.76 5.22
C SER A 144 32.98 -0.29 6.34
N VAL A 145 31.78 -0.55 6.86
CA VAL A 145 31.55 -1.50 7.96
C VAL A 145 31.08 -2.84 7.39
N LEU A 146 32.05 -3.68 7.01
CA LEU A 146 31.79 -4.99 6.41
C LEU A 146 31.48 -6.08 7.45
N VAL A 147 31.94 -5.93 8.70
CA VAL A 147 31.67 -6.81 9.83
C VAL A 147 31.20 -6.03 11.06
N PRO A 148 30.24 -6.56 11.85
CA PRO A 148 29.72 -5.88 13.03
C PRO A 148 30.80 -5.58 14.09
N PRO A 149 30.70 -4.46 14.83
CA PRO A 149 31.72 -4.06 15.82
C PRO A 149 32.04 -5.12 16.88
N ARG A 150 31.04 -5.89 17.33
CA ARG A 150 31.26 -6.96 18.32
C ARG A 150 32.11 -8.10 17.75
N TYR A 151 31.94 -8.39 16.47
CA TYR A 151 32.71 -9.41 15.77
C TYR A 151 34.14 -8.92 15.52
N SER A 152 34.31 -7.68 15.06
CA SER A 152 35.65 -7.11 14.85
C SER A 152 36.44 -7.04 16.16
N SER A 153 35.82 -6.63 17.27
CA SER A 153 36.47 -6.61 18.58
C SER A 153 36.88 -8.01 19.05
N ALA A 154 36.08 -9.05 18.78
CA ALA A 154 36.42 -10.43 19.11
C ALA A 154 37.63 -10.93 18.32
N VAL A 155 37.70 -10.60 17.02
CA VAL A 155 38.84 -10.96 16.16
C VAL A 155 40.12 -10.25 16.62
N VAL A 156 40.04 -8.96 16.96
CA VAL A 156 41.18 -8.20 17.50
C VAL A 156 41.65 -8.77 18.83
N ALA A 157 40.73 -9.14 19.73
CA ALA A 157 41.08 -9.78 21.00
C ALA A 157 41.76 -11.15 20.80
N ALA A 158 41.27 -11.96 19.85
CA ALA A 158 41.87 -13.25 19.52
C ALA A 158 43.27 -13.11 18.90
N LEU A 159 43.49 -12.09 18.07
CA LEU A 159 44.81 -11.75 17.54
C LEU A 159 45.77 -11.33 18.66
N GLY A 160 45.32 -10.46 19.58
CA GLY A 160 46.10 -10.04 20.75
C GLY A 160 46.47 -11.20 21.68
N ALA A 161 45.58 -12.18 21.83
CA ALA A 161 45.83 -13.42 22.56
C ALA A 161 46.68 -14.45 21.78
N ARG A 162 47.13 -14.13 20.56
CA ARG A 162 47.86 -15.02 19.64
C ARG A 162 47.12 -16.33 19.31
N ALA A 163 45.79 -16.33 19.41
CA ALA A 163 44.96 -17.48 19.04
C ALA A 163 44.80 -17.62 17.51
N ILE A 164 45.03 -16.53 16.76
CA ILE A 164 44.98 -16.49 15.31
C ILE A 164 46.16 -15.67 14.74
N THR A 165 46.46 -15.87 13.46
CA THR A 165 47.50 -15.11 12.74
C THR A 165 46.95 -13.78 12.20
N PRO A 166 47.79 -12.76 11.95
CA PRO A 166 47.36 -11.50 11.33
C PRO A 166 46.68 -11.71 9.98
N ALA A 167 47.21 -12.60 9.14
CA ALA A 167 46.59 -12.96 7.86
C ALA A 167 45.17 -13.53 8.04
N ARG A 168 44.98 -14.40 9.05
CA ARG A 168 43.66 -14.95 9.37
C ARG A 168 42.71 -13.88 9.92
N ALA A 169 43.21 -12.91 10.67
CA ALA A 169 42.43 -11.78 11.15
C ALA A 169 41.90 -10.91 9.98
N VAL A 170 42.74 -10.56 9.00
CA VAL A 170 42.36 -9.80 7.80
C VAL A 170 41.27 -10.51 6.99
N GLU A 171 41.44 -11.82 6.77
CA GLU A 171 40.44 -12.64 6.07
C GLU A 171 39.10 -12.65 6.82
N THR A 172 39.15 -12.81 8.15
CA THR A 172 37.97 -12.89 9.01
C THR A 172 37.22 -11.55 9.08
N LEU A 173 37.95 -10.43 9.03
CA LEU A 173 37.41 -9.08 8.96
C LEU A 173 36.94 -8.68 7.55
N ARG A 174 37.03 -9.59 6.56
CA ARG A 174 36.60 -9.38 5.17
C ARG A 174 37.22 -8.14 4.52
N GLY A 175 38.47 -7.81 4.85
CA GLY A 175 39.14 -6.63 4.32
C GLY A 175 38.71 -5.30 4.93
N GLN A 176 37.94 -5.31 6.02
CA GLN A 176 37.63 -4.09 6.80
C GLN A 176 38.88 -3.44 7.41
N VAL A 177 39.95 -4.21 7.62
CA VAL A 177 41.24 -3.74 8.15
C VAL A 177 42.36 -4.42 7.34
N SER A 178 43.39 -3.66 6.96
CA SER A 178 44.56 -4.19 6.24
C SER A 178 45.57 -4.86 7.19
N ALA A 179 46.47 -5.69 6.66
CA ALA A 179 47.52 -6.34 7.46
C ALA A 179 48.44 -5.31 8.12
N GLU A 180 48.78 -4.24 7.40
CA GLU A 180 49.63 -3.12 7.86
C GLU A 180 49.01 -2.40 9.07
N GLN A 181 47.70 -2.18 9.03
CA GLN A 181 46.96 -1.57 10.14
C GLN A 181 46.92 -2.45 11.41
N LEU A 182 47.10 -3.77 11.28
CA LEU A 182 47.10 -4.71 12.40
C LEU A 182 48.50 -4.95 12.98
N THR A 183 49.55 -4.85 12.17
CA THR A 183 50.94 -5.03 12.61
C THR A 183 51.56 -3.75 13.16
N GLY A 184 50.94 -2.59 12.91
CA GLY A 184 51.44 -1.29 13.36
C GLY A 184 52.63 -0.77 12.53
N GLU A 185 52.89 -1.41 11.39
CA GLU A 185 53.83 -0.91 10.39
C GLU A 185 53.09 0.16 9.59
N ALA A 186 53.27 1.42 9.99
CA ALA A 186 52.68 2.56 9.29
C ALA A 186 53.25 2.61 7.85
N ALA A 187 52.36 2.70 6.86
CA ALA A 187 52.71 3.10 5.52
C ALA A 187 53.34 4.50 5.58
N GLU A 188 54.60 4.58 5.13
CA GLU A 188 55.38 5.82 4.96
C GLU A 188 54.74 6.78 3.94
#